data_AF-A0A161MBJ2-F1
#
_entry.id   AF-A0A161MBJ2-F1
#
_cell.length_a   1.000
_cell.length_b   1.000
_cell.length_c   1.000
_cell.angle_alpha   90.00
_cell.angle_beta   90.00
_cell.angle_gamma   90.00
#
_symmetry.space_group_name_H-M   'P 1'
#
loop_
_entity.id
_entity.type
_entity.pdbx_description
1 polymer ?
#
loop_
_entity_poly.entity_id
_entity_poly.type
_entity_poly.pdbx_seq_one_letter_code
_entity_poly.pdbx_strand_id
1 'polypeptide(L)'
;TPVLIELNVCGLFKEKDKVDSAMKYFNRLFVIVPVGSGFCIVNEMLTIMLATPEQVKKVAKLKEVAAATAVIPAGPTTSTAVALPVEPDLATKHQMVATLSLKSGMNLVWSEKCLTETNWNFDQALSAFLQLQKAGSIPAEAFQK
;
A
#
# COMPACT_ATOMS: atom_id res chain seq x y z
N THR A 1 -31.54 3.98 9.64
CA THR A 1 -30.65 3.98 10.82
C THR A 1 -29.40 4.75 10.45
N PRO A 2 -28.96 5.77 11.22
CA PRO A 2 -27.71 6.45 10.89
C PRO A 2 -26.56 5.44 10.91
N VAL A 3 -25.74 5.46 9.86
CA VAL A 3 -24.55 4.62 9.74
C VAL A 3 -23.41 5.33 10.46
N LEU A 4 -22.82 4.66 11.44
CA LEU A 4 -21.67 5.15 12.20
C LEU A 4 -20.42 4.41 11.72
N ILE A 5 -19.34 5.14 11.49
CA ILE A 5 -18.02 4.58 11.18
C ILE A 5 -17.07 4.95 12.33
N GLU A 6 -16.51 3.93 12.99
CA GLU A 6 -15.42 4.10 13.95
C GLU A 6 -14.10 3.74 13.28
N LEU A 7 -13.16 4.69 13.25
CA LEU A 7 -11.86 4.51 12.62
C LEU A 7 -10.75 4.80 13.64
N ASN A 8 -9.91 3.79 13.90
CA ASN A 8 -8.70 3.95 14.70
C ASN A 8 -7.46 3.97 13.77
N VAL A 9 -6.73 5.07 13.80
CA VAL A 9 -5.47 5.27 13.06
C VAL A 9 -4.32 5.36 14.06
N CYS A 10 -3.40 4.42 13.99
CA CYS A 10 -2.19 4.39 14.81
C CYS A 10 -0.95 4.56 13.94
N GLY A 11 0.08 5.24 14.45
CA GLY A 11 1.33 5.37 13.72
C GLY A 11 2.44 6.06 14.48
N LEU A 12 3.57 6.27 13.80
CA LEU A 12 4.74 6.96 14.31
C LEU A 12 5.00 8.21 13.48
N PHE A 13 5.37 9.32 14.11
CA PHE A 13 5.67 10.57 13.42
C PHE A 13 6.83 11.34 14.08
N LYS A 14 7.45 12.24 13.29
CA LYS A 14 8.43 13.22 13.76
C LYS A 14 7.92 14.63 13.48
N GLU A 15 8.16 15.55 14.41
CA GLU A 15 7.83 16.98 14.24
C GLU A 15 8.87 17.62 13.31
N LYS A 16 8.40 18.38 12.31
CA LYS A 16 9.24 18.98 11.27
C LYS A 16 10.13 20.13 11.78
N ASP A 17 9.65 20.86 12.79
CA ASP A 17 10.26 22.15 13.22
C ASP A 17 11.28 22.01 14.36
N LYS A 18 11.67 20.78 14.70
CA LYS A 18 12.69 20.50 15.72
C LYS A 18 13.75 19.60 15.13
N VAL A 19 14.96 20.16 15.00
CA VAL A 19 16.15 19.50 14.44
C VAL A 19 16.46 18.17 15.15
N ASP A 20 16.04 18.01 16.41
CA ASP A 20 16.14 16.77 17.18
C ASP A 20 14.77 16.32 17.75
N SER A 21 13.74 16.26 16.91
CA SER A 21 12.45 15.72 17.36
C SER A 21 12.55 14.20 17.60
N ALA A 22 12.33 13.82 18.86
CA ALA A 22 12.09 12.43 19.23
C ALA A 22 10.89 11.89 18.44
N MET A 23 11.00 10.64 18.00
CA MET A 23 9.88 9.93 17.36
C MET A 23 8.75 9.77 18.38
N LYS A 24 7.53 10.08 17.95
CA LYS A 24 6.32 9.95 18.76
C LYS A 24 5.39 8.92 18.16
N TYR A 25 4.71 8.18 19.03
CA TYR A 25 3.57 7.36 18.67
C TYR A 25 2.30 8.20 18.77
N PHE A 26 1.38 7.99 17.84
CA PHE A 26 0.03 8.50 17.94
C PHE A 26 -1.00 7.38 17.80
N ASN A 27 -2.10 7.53 18.52
CA ASN A 27 -3.34 6.80 18.34
C ASN A 27 -4.44 7.83 18.16
N ARG A 28 -5.11 7.82 17.01
CA ARG A 28 -6.16 8.78 16.66
C ARG A 28 -7.44 8.04 16.32
N LEU A 29 -8.45 8.22 17.15
CA LEU A 29 -9.76 7.62 17.00
C LEU A 29 -10.75 8.64 16.44
N PHE A 30 -11.45 8.28 15.39
CA PHE A 30 -12.50 9.09 14.77
C PHE A 30 -13.84 8.37 14.87
N VAL A 31 -14.89 9.14 15.16
CA VAL A 31 -16.28 8.76 14.93
C VAL A 31 -16.77 9.58 13.75
N ILE A 32 -17.19 8.89 12.69
CA ILE A 32 -17.50 9.47 11.39
C ILE A 32 -18.94 9.12 11.02
N VAL A 33 -19.66 10.09 10.47
CA VAL A 33 -20.99 9.90 9.89
C VAL A 33 -20.98 10.28 8.40
N PRO A 34 -21.71 9.57 7.53
CA PRO A 34 -21.89 9.98 6.15
C PRO A 34 -22.78 11.23 6.09
N VAL A 35 -22.39 12.21 5.27
CA VAL A 35 -23.13 13.46 5.04
C VAL A 35 -23.16 13.74 3.54
N GLY A 36 -24.35 13.64 2.93
CA GLY A 36 -24.49 13.75 1.47
C GLY A 36 -23.65 12.68 0.76
N SER A 37 -22.76 13.11 -0.14
CA SER A 37 -21.78 12.25 -0.83
C SER A 37 -20.44 12.12 -0.10
N GLY A 38 -20.31 12.70 1.10
CA GLY A 38 -19.06 12.73 1.85
C GLY A 38 -19.19 12.22 3.29
N PHE A 39 -18.22 12.59 4.11
CA PHE A 39 -18.12 12.15 5.50
C PHE A 39 -17.87 13.35 6.42
N CYS A 40 -18.40 13.29 7.64
CA CYS A 40 -18.18 14.27 8.70
C CYS A 40 -17.64 13.57 9.95
N ILE A 41 -16.53 14.08 10.49
CA ILE A 41 -16.01 13.62 11.79
C ILE A 41 -16.83 14.33 12.87
N VAL A 42 -17.55 13.55 13.67
CA VAL A 42 -18.41 14.06 14.75
C VAL A 42 -17.76 13.95 16.12
N ASN A 43 -16.77 13.08 16.27
CA ASN A 43 -15.94 13.01 17.47
C ASN A 43 -14.52 12.57 17.11
N GLU A 44 -13.54 13.10 17.85
CA GLU A 44 -12.13 12.81 17.64
C GLU A 44 -11.38 12.73 18.96
N MET A 45 -10.46 11.78 19.06
CA MET A 45 -9.54 11.67 20.18
C MET A 45 -8.14 11.34 19.69
N LEU A 46 -7.19 12.24 19.98
CA LEU A 46 -5.77 12.08 19.68
C LEU A 46 -4.98 11.84 20.96
N THR A 47 -4.32 10.69 21.03
CA THR A 47 -3.32 10.38 22.05
C THR A 47 -1.93 10.40 21.43
N ILE A 48 -1.01 11.14 22.05
CA ILE A 48 0.40 11.23 21.63
C ILE A 48 1.27 10.74 22.78
N MET A 49 2.21 9.84 22.48
CA MET A 49 3.17 9.30 23.43
C MET A 49 4.57 9.28 22.82
N LEU A 50 5.60 9.11 23.64
CA LEU A 50 6.93 8.79 23.14
C LEU A 50 6.91 7.40 22.50
N ALA A 51 7.59 7.25 21.36
CA ALA A 51 7.76 5.95 20.74
C ALA A 51 8.68 5.07 21.60
N THR A 52 8.40 3.76 21.66
CA THR A 52 9.29 2.83 22.35
C THR A 52 10.59 2.63 21.55
N PRO A 53 11.71 2.24 22.20
CA PRO A 53 12.96 1.94 21.50
C PRO A 53 12.79 0.89 20.38
N GLU A 54 11.93 -0.11 20.59
CA GLU A 54 11.65 -1.18 19.62
C GLU A 54 10.92 -0.64 18.38
N GLN A 55 9.95 0.26 18.59
CA GLN A 55 9.23 0.93 17.52
C GLN A 55 10.17 1.79 16.66
N VAL A 56 11.06 2.55 17.30
CA VAL A 56 12.08 3.36 16.60
C VAL A 56 13.01 2.47 15.78
N LYS A 57 13.49 1.37 16.36
CA LYS A 57 14.37 0.41 15.67
C LYS A 57 13.68 -0.24 14.47
N LYS A 58 12.39 -0.59 14.58
CA LYS A 58 11.61 -1.16 13.47
C LYS A 58 11.51 -0.18 12.31
N VAL A 59 11.25 1.10 12.59
CA VAL A 59 11.23 2.15 11.55
C VAL A 59 12.60 2.35 10.91
N ALA A 60 13.68 2.36 11.70
CA ALA A 60 15.05 2.46 11.16
C ALA A 60 15.36 1.31 10.20
N LYS A 61 15.04 0.06 10.60
CA LYS A 61 15.20 -1.12 9.76
C LYS A 61 14.39 -1.04 8.46
N LEU A 62 13.13 -0.56 8.53
CA LEU A 62 12.31 -0.35 7.33
C LEU A 62 12.90 0.72 6.40
N LYS A 63 13.49 1.78 6.94
CA LYS A 63 14.18 2.81 6.14
C LYS A 63 15.46 2.31 5.51
N GLU A 64 16.24 1.48 6.20
CA GLU A 64 17.45 0.85 5.66
C GLU A 64 17.13 -0.08 4.50
N VAL A 65 16.06 -0.89 4.63
CA VAL A 65 15.58 -1.75 3.55
C VAL A 65 15.12 -0.92 2.35
N ALA A 66 14.42 0.19 2.57
CA ALA A 66 14.00 1.10 1.49
C ALA A 66 15.18 1.87 0.83
N ALA A 67 16.22 2.22 1.59
CA ALA A 67 17.40 2.90 1.06
C ALA A 67 18.31 1.95 0.26
N ALA A 68 18.39 0.66 0.65
CA ALA A 68 19.13 -0.35 -0.08
C ALA A 68 18.52 -0.69 -1.46
N THR A 69 17.24 -0.34 -1.69
CA THR A 69 16.58 -0.48 -3.01
C THR A 69 16.83 0.73 -3.94
N ALA A 70 17.44 1.81 -3.45
CA ALA A 70 17.61 3.06 -4.19
C ALA A 70 18.97 3.21 -4.91
N VAL A 71 19.86 2.22 -4.80
CA VAL A 71 21.14 2.23 -5.54
C VAL A 71 21.03 1.30 -6.74
N ILE A 72 20.46 1.81 -7.84
CA ILE A 72 20.68 1.25 -9.18
C ILE A 72 21.77 2.10 -9.83
N PRO A 73 23.02 1.61 -9.98
CA PRO A 73 23.91 2.12 -11.01
C PRO A 73 23.34 1.64 -12.35
N ALA A 74 23.03 2.57 -13.24
CA ALA A 74 22.72 2.27 -14.62
C ALA A 74 23.94 1.59 -15.27
N GLY A 75 23.81 0.31 -15.62
CA GLY A 75 24.82 -0.44 -16.34
C GLY A 75 24.24 -1.76 -16.85
N PRO A 76 24.34 -2.08 -18.16
CA PRO A 76 23.80 -3.30 -18.71
C PRO A 76 24.81 -4.42 -18.46
N THR A 77 24.38 -5.56 -17.91
CA THR A 77 24.75 -6.92 -18.37
C THR A 77 24.31 -8.00 -17.38
N THR A 78 23.64 -9.00 -17.96
CA THR A 78 23.65 -10.44 -17.64
C THR A 78 24.32 -10.89 -16.33
N SER A 79 23.53 -11.46 -15.42
CA SER A 79 23.52 -12.91 -15.12
C SER A 79 22.96 -13.19 -13.71
N THR A 80 21.97 -14.08 -13.71
CA THR A 80 21.50 -14.98 -12.64
C THR A 80 22.31 -15.05 -11.33
N ALA A 81 21.65 -14.76 -10.20
CA ALA A 81 21.74 -15.57 -8.97
C ALA A 81 20.73 -15.14 -7.88
N VAL A 82 19.79 -16.06 -7.62
CA VAL A 82 19.18 -16.43 -6.32
C VAL A 82 18.21 -15.44 -5.66
N ALA A 83 16.94 -15.61 -6.04
CA ALA A 83 15.77 -15.06 -5.37
C ALA A 83 15.53 -15.75 -4.01
N LEU A 84 15.46 -14.96 -2.94
CA LEU A 84 14.64 -15.29 -1.77
C LEU A 84 13.21 -14.79 -2.08
N PRO A 85 12.15 -15.54 -1.73
CA PRO A 85 10.78 -15.08 -1.92
C PRO A 85 10.49 -13.97 -0.89
N VAL A 86 10.90 -12.76 -1.23
CA VAL A 86 10.49 -11.55 -0.53
C VAL A 86 9.10 -11.24 -1.03
N GLU A 87 8.08 -11.47 -0.19
CA GLU A 87 6.76 -10.92 -0.46
C GLU A 87 6.90 -9.42 -0.70
N PRO A 88 6.32 -8.87 -1.78
CA PRO A 88 6.44 -7.45 -2.07
C PRO A 88 5.85 -6.64 -0.91
N ASP A 89 6.55 -5.57 -0.54
CA ASP A 89 6.10 -4.65 0.50
C ASP A 89 4.73 -4.05 0.14
N LEU A 90 3.95 -3.61 1.13
CA LEU A 90 2.60 -3.09 0.92
C LEU A 90 2.55 -1.88 -0.04
N ALA A 91 3.56 -1.02 -0.06
CA ALA A 91 3.69 0.09 -1.00
C ALA A 91 3.96 -0.43 -2.43
N THR A 92 4.88 -1.39 -2.57
CA THR A 92 5.14 -2.06 -3.85
C THR A 92 3.87 -2.75 -4.37
N LYS A 93 3.12 -3.43 -3.50
CA LYS A 93 1.82 -4.06 -3.84
C LYS A 93 0.82 -3.03 -4.37
N HIS A 94 0.60 -1.90 -3.67
CA HIS A 94 -0.29 -0.84 -4.16
C HIS A 94 0.15 -0.26 -5.51
N GLN A 95 1.45 -0.05 -5.71
CA GLN A 95 1.97 0.45 -6.98
C GLN A 95 1.76 -0.55 -8.12
N MET A 96 1.92 -1.85 -7.86
CA MET A 96 1.66 -2.91 -8.84
C MET A 96 0.19 -2.96 -9.22
N VAL A 97 -0.72 -2.85 -8.24
CA VAL A 97 -2.18 -2.80 -8.48
C VAL A 97 -2.53 -1.60 -9.36
N ALA A 98 -2.05 -0.41 -9.01
CA ALA A 98 -2.30 0.80 -9.78
C ALA A 98 -1.75 0.70 -11.22
N THR A 99 -0.54 0.15 -11.37
CA THR A 99 0.10 -0.03 -12.69
C THR A 99 -0.65 -1.06 -13.52
N LEU A 100 -1.08 -2.17 -12.93
CA LEU A 100 -1.83 -3.21 -13.64
C LEU A 100 -3.19 -2.69 -14.07
N SER A 101 -3.91 -2.00 -13.18
CA SER A 101 -5.19 -1.34 -13.47
C SER A 101 -5.08 -0.38 -14.64
N LEU A 102 -4.02 0.44 -14.67
CA LEU A 102 -3.78 1.36 -15.78
C LEU A 102 -3.52 0.63 -17.11
N LYS A 103 -2.76 -0.48 -17.10
CA LYS A 103 -2.42 -1.23 -18.32
C LYS A 103 -3.58 -2.09 -18.84
N SER A 104 -4.32 -2.72 -17.94
CA SER A 104 -5.43 -3.63 -18.30
C SER A 104 -6.74 -2.89 -18.52
N GLY A 105 -6.88 -1.67 -17.97
CA GLY A 105 -8.13 -0.93 -17.91
C GLY A 105 -9.10 -1.47 -16.87
N MET A 106 -8.72 -2.49 -16.10
CA MET A 106 -9.52 -3.02 -15.00
C MET A 106 -9.48 -2.08 -13.79
N ASN A 107 -10.46 -2.16 -12.90
CA ASN A 107 -10.45 -1.45 -11.64
C ASN A 107 -9.45 -2.04 -10.63
N LEU A 108 -9.20 -1.29 -9.55
CA LEU A 108 -8.19 -1.65 -8.55
C LEU A 108 -8.48 -3.00 -7.88
N VAL A 109 -9.76 -3.31 -7.62
CA VAL A 109 -10.17 -4.56 -6.96
C VAL A 109 -9.82 -5.78 -7.82
N TRP A 110 -10.11 -5.72 -9.11
CA TRP A 110 -9.79 -6.81 -10.04
C TRP A 110 -8.31 -6.91 -10.35
N SER A 111 -7.60 -5.78 -10.43
CA SER A 111 -6.15 -5.76 -10.55
C SER A 111 -5.44 -6.37 -9.33
N GLU A 112 -5.93 -6.09 -8.12
CA GLU A 112 -5.42 -6.70 -6.89
C GLU A 112 -5.68 -8.21 -6.86
N LYS A 113 -6.89 -8.64 -7.23
CA LYS A 113 -7.22 -10.06 -7.34
C LYS A 113 -6.30 -10.79 -8.32
N CYS A 114 -6.08 -10.22 -9.50
CA CYS A 114 -5.21 -10.78 -10.53
C CYS A 114 -3.76 -10.93 -10.01
N LEU A 115 -3.22 -9.89 -9.34
CA LEU A 115 -1.90 -9.96 -8.73
C LEU A 115 -1.83 -10.99 -7.61
N THR A 116 -2.88 -11.13 -6.81
CA THR A 116 -2.92 -12.11 -5.72
C THR A 116 -2.88 -13.54 -6.26
N GLU A 117 -3.63 -13.84 -7.31
CA GLU A 117 -3.68 -15.16 -7.93
C GLU A 117 -2.37 -15.53 -8.65
N THR A 118 -1.60 -14.55 -9.12
CA THR A 118 -0.28 -14.77 -9.75
C THR A 118 0.89 -14.61 -8.77
N ASN A 119 0.65 -14.75 -7.47
CA ASN A 119 1.68 -14.63 -6.42
C ASN A 119 2.45 -13.30 -6.49
N TRP A 120 1.75 -12.21 -6.80
CA TRP A 120 2.29 -10.86 -6.99
C TRP A 120 3.39 -10.79 -8.05
N ASN A 121 3.34 -11.65 -9.06
CA ASN A 121 4.20 -11.55 -10.23
C ASN A 121 3.50 -10.70 -11.30
N PHE A 122 4.05 -9.52 -11.59
CA PHE A 122 3.46 -8.55 -12.52
C PHE A 122 3.36 -9.09 -13.96
N ASP A 123 4.42 -9.74 -14.45
CA ASP A 123 4.46 -10.26 -15.82
C ASP A 123 3.47 -11.41 -16.00
N GLN A 124 3.34 -12.28 -15.00
CA GLN A 124 2.33 -13.34 -15.00
C GLN A 124 0.92 -12.77 -14.89
N ALA A 125 0.68 -11.75 -14.05
CA ALA A 125 -0.62 -11.10 -13.94
C ALA A 125 -1.06 -10.50 -15.27
N LEU A 126 -0.15 -9.80 -15.96
CA LEU A 126 -0.43 -9.19 -17.25
C LEU A 126 -0.68 -10.25 -18.34
N SER A 127 0.10 -11.32 -18.35
CA SER A 127 -0.10 -12.45 -19.28
C SER A 127 -1.43 -13.16 -19.05
N ALA A 128 -1.78 -13.45 -17.79
CA ALA A 128 -3.05 -14.05 -17.42
C ALA A 128 -4.24 -13.16 -17.81
N PHE A 129 -4.12 -11.84 -17.58
CA PHE A 129 -5.11 -10.87 -18.05
C PHE A 129 -5.28 -10.92 -19.56
N LEU A 130 -4.20 -10.84 -20.34
CA LEU A 130 -4.28 -10.88 -21.81
C LEU A 130 -4.90 -12.17 -22.33
N GLN A 131 -4.59 -13.30 -21.69
CA GLN A 131 -5.16 -14.59 -22.04
C GLN A 131 -6.68 -14.63 -21.76
N LEU A 132 -7.11 -14.15 -20.58
CA LEU A 132 -8.52 -14.08 -20.20
C LEU A 132 -9.29 -13.06 -21.05
N GLN A 133 -8.66 -11.94 -21.41
CA GLN A 133 -9.21 -10.92 -22.28
C GLN A 133 -9.43 -11.47 -23.69
N LYS A 134 -8.44 -12.20 -24.24
CA LYS A 134 -8.55 -12.88 -25.54
C LYS A 134 -9.60 -13.99 -25.53
N ALA A 135 -9.76 -14.68 -24.40
CA ALA A 135 -10.80 -15.68 -24.21
C ALA A 135 -12.20 -15.07 -24.01
N GLY A 136 -12.32 -13.76 -23.79
CA GLY A 136 -13.58 -13.08 -23.52
C GLY A 136 -14.19 -13.43 -22.16
N SER A 137 -13.39 -13.95 -21.22
CA SER A 137 -13.86 -14.48 -19.93
C SER A 137 -13.73 -13.47 -18.78
N ILE A 138 -13.36 -12.22 -19.06
CA ILE A 138 -13.24 -11.17 -18.02
C ILE A 138 -14.63 -10.55 -17.78
N PRO A 139 -15.15 -10.59 -16.55
CA PRO A 139 -16.45 -10.00 -16.22
C PRO A 139 -16.50 -8.50 -16.49
N ALA A 140 -17.67 -7.98 -16.86
CA ALA A 140 -17.84 -6.56 -17.17
C ALA A 140 -17.59 -5.64 -15.96
N GLU A 141 -17.84 -6.17 -14.76
CA GLU A 141 -17.58 -5.52 -13.47
C GLU A 141 -16.09 -5.22 -13.27
N ALA A 142 -15.20 -5.93 -13.97
CA ALA A 142 -13.77 -5.66 -13.92
C ALA A 142 -13.41 -4.30 -14.50
N PHE A 143 -14.24 -3.73 -15.37
CA PHE A 143 -13.99 -2.46 -16.05
C PHE A 143 -14.84 -1.29 -15.50
N GLN A 144 -15.63 -1.52 -14.45
CA GLN A 144 -16.37 -0.48 -13.74
C GLN A 144 -15.42 0.26 -12.80
N LYS A 145 -15.20 1.55 -13.04
CA LYS A 145 -14.27 2.40 -12.27
C LYS A 145 -14.86 2.88 -10.96
#